data_AF-A0AAV5CC94-F1
#
_entry.id   AF-A0AAV5CC94-F1
#
_cell.length_a   1.000
_cell.length_b   1.000
_cell.length_c   1.000
_cell.angle_alpha   90.00
_cell.angle_beta   90.00
_cell.angle_gamma   90.00
#
_symmetry.space_group_name_H-M   'P 1'
#
loop_
_entity.id
_entity.type
_entity.pdbx_description
1 polymer ?
#
loop_
_entity_poly.entity_id
_entity_poly.type
_entity_poly.pdbx_seq_one_letter_code
_entity_poly.pdbx_strand_id
1 'polypeptide(L)'
;MISGQSLHMKLGEGEASYGRNSKVQNAQQNRMKPFIENAVTSLMESADDVPSSVVIADLGCSFGPNALGLVSTAVSAISQHCSLRKQAEPEICVLLNDLPSNDFNSVAKSLVALQQNSPSSAALLTGIVPGSFYKRLFTSNSLNLVLSSNSLHWLSQGFIRREMVDSFYVPMHAPSNNELSKIIDDEGSFKISKLQVHELMHGMDKGSITSKKTAIAVTAIFEPIIVQHFTPLRRTYA
;
A
#
# COMPACT_ATOMS: atom_id res chain seq x y z
N MET A 1 6.67 16.04 -19.93
CA MET A 1 6.49 16.25 -18.47
C MET A 1 6.04 14.94 -17.87
N ILE A 2 6.78 14.43 -16.88
CA ILE A 2 6.25 13.39 -15.99
C ILE A 2 4.94 13.95 -15.44
N SER A 3 3.85 13.20 -15.40
CA SER A 3 2.64 13.60 -14.68
C SER A 3 2.58 12.71 -13.44
N GLY A 4 2.21 13.25 -12.28
CA GLY A 4 2.05 12.44 -11.06
C GLY A 4 0.96 11.37 -11.18
N GLN A 5 0.25 11.31 -12.31
CA GLN A 5 -0.78 10.32 -12.65
C GLN A 5 -0.23 9.08 -13.37
N SER A 6 1.08 9.02 -13.68
CA SER A 6 1.71 7.91 -14.41
C SER A 6 2.77 7.16 -13.61
N LEU A 7 2.90 7.42 -12.31
CA LEU A 7 3.78 6.63 -11.45
C LEU A 7 3.11 5.26 -11.19
N HIS A 8 3.80 4.19 -11.53
CA HIS A 8 3.37 2.83 -11.24
C HIS A 8 4.58 1.91 -11.14
N MET A 9 4.40 0.74 -10.54
CA MET A 9 5.43 -0.29 -10.55
C MET A 9 5.48 -0.99 -11.91
N LYS A 10 6.61 -1.61 -12.28
CA LYS A 10 6.75 -2.28 -13.58
C LYS A 10 5.71 -3.40 -13.73
N LEU A 11 4.78 -3.20 -14.67
CA LEU A 11 3.65 -4.08 -14.93
C LEU A 11 4.04 -5.40 -15.62
N GLY A 12 3.07 -6.31 -15.74
CA GLY A 12 3.18 -7.58 -16.46
C GLY A 12 3.70 -8.74 -15.62
N GLU A 13 3.97 -9.87 -16.28
CA GLU A 13 4.41 -11.14 -15.65
C GLU A 13 5.88 -11.51 -15.98
N GLY A 14 6.57 -10.64 -16.72
CA GLY A 14 7.97 -10.83 -17.11
C GLY A 14 8.93 -10.89 -15.91
N GLU A 15 10.15 -11.38 -16.13
CA GLU A 15 11.13 -11.58 -15.05
C GLU A 15 11.45 -10.32 -14.23
N ALA A 16 11.31 -9.12 -14.81
CA ALA A 16 11.56 -7.85 -14.15
C ALA A 16 10.29 -7.16 -13.61
N SER A 17 9.12 -7.80 -13.70
CA SER A 17 7.88 -7.26 -13.17
C SER A 17 7.91 -7.09 -11.65
N TYR A 18 7.16 -6.13 -11.13
CA TYR A 18 7.02 -5.94 -9.69
C TYR A 18 6.45 -7.17 -8.98
N GLY A 19 5.42 -7.79 -9.56
CA GLY A 19 4.79 -8.98 -8.98
C GLY A 19 5.77 -10.15 -8.71
N ARG A 20 6.89 -10.24 -9.45
CA ARG A 20 7.91 -11.30 -9.27
C ARG A 20 9.11 -10.86 -8.42
N ASN A 21 9.26 -9.57 -8.15
CA ASN A 21 10.45 -9.00 -7.51
C ASN A 21 10.16 -8.20 -6.24
N SER A 22 8.94 -8.27 -5.72
CA SER A 22 8.48 -7.51 -4.55
C SER A 22 8.75 -8.19 -3.19
N LYS A 23 9.78 -9.04 -3.10
CA LYS A 23 10.08 -9.83 -1.89
C LYS A 23 10.45 -8.98 -0.67
N VAL A 24 11.16 -7.87 -0.90
CA VAL A 24 11.53 -6.93 0.18
C VAL A 24 10.26 -6.30 0.77
N GLN A 25 9.38 -5.82 -0.09
CA GLN A 25 8.10 -5.23 0.29
C GLN A 25 7.22 -6.27 1.00
N ASN A 26 7.20 -7.51 0.53
CA ASN A 26 6.49 -8.60 1.20
C ASN A 26 7.02 -8.85 2.62
N ALA A 27 8.35 -8.91 2.77
CA ALA A 27 8.99 -9.09 4.08
C ALA A 27 8.65 -7.93 5.03
N GLN A 28 8.55 -6.69 4.53
CA GLN A 28 8.13 -5.54 5.31
C GLN A 28 6.65 -5.61 5.71
N GLN A 29 5.75 -5.96 4.78
CA GLN A 29 4.33 -6.18 5.11
C GLN A 29 4.16 -7.26 6.19
N ASN A 30 4.93 -8.35 6.12
CA ASN A 30 4.92 -9.38 7.16
C ASN A 30 5.32 -8.86 8.55
N ARG A 31 6.23 -7.87 8.63
CA ARG A 31 6.59 -7.22 9.90
C ARG A 31 5.51 -6.29 10.43
N MET A 32 4.63 -5.79 9.56
CA MET A 32 3.50 -4.96 9.96
C MET A 32 2.37 -5.77 10.61
N LYS A 33 2.32 -7.10 10.42
CA LYS A 33 1.27 -7.98 10.96
C LYS A 33 0.90 -7.72 12.43
N PRO A 34 1.83 -7.76 13.39
CA PRO A 34 1.50 -7.51 14.79
C PRO A 34 0.96 -6.08 15.04
N PHE A 35 1.32 -5.10 14.22
CA PHE A 35 0.77 -3.75 14.34
C PHE A 35 -0.67 -3.68 13.83
N ILE A 36 -0.96 -4.39 12.73
CA ILE A 36 -2.31 -4.51 12.18
C ILE A 36 -3.22 -5.25 13.16
N GLU A 37 -2.76 -6.38 13.71
CA GLU A 37 -3.50 -7.16 14.70
C GLU A 37 -3.82 -6.34 15.97
N ASN A 38 -2.85 -5.56 16.46
CA ASN A 38 -3.07 -4.65 17.59
C ASN A 38 -4.05 -3.53 17.25
N ALA A 39 -3.92 -2.91 16.07
CA ALA A 39 -4.84 -1.86 15.62
C ALA A 39 -6.28 -2.38 15.46
N VAL A 40 -6.45 -3.58 14.91
CA VAL A 40 -7.75 -4.27 14.84
C VAL A 40 -8.29 -4.53 16.24
N THR A 41 -7.46 -5.04 17.15
CA THR A 41 -7.91 -5.29 18.54
C THR A 41 -8.41 -4.01 19.19
N SER A 42 -7.66 -2.91 19.09
CA SER A 42 -8.09 -1.62 19.62
C SER A 42 -9.37 -1.09 18.95
N LEU A 43 -9.53 -1.28 17.64
CA LEU A 43 -10.74 -0.89 16.91
C LEU A 43 -11.97 -1.66 17.45
N MET A 44 -11.85 -2.97 17.59
CA MET A 44 -12.96 -3.85 18.03
C MET A 44 -13.32 -3.67 19.50
N GLU A 45 -12.41 -3.15 20.33
CA GLU A 45 -12.62 -2.88 21.76
C GLU A 45 -13.04 -1.43 22.05
N SER A 46 -12.97 -0.53 21.06
CA SER A 46 -13.21 0.91 21.26
C SER A 46 -14.69 1.31 21.41
N ALA A 47 -15.61 0.39 21.14
CA ALA A 47 -17.05 0.62 21.23
C ALA A 47 -17.67 -0.32 22.27
N ASP A 48 -18.75 0.14 22.93
CA ASP A 48 -19.51 -0.65 23.90
C ASP A 48 -20.07 -1.95 23.28
N ASP A 49 -20.27 -1.95 21.96
CA ASP A 49 -20.64 -3.09 21.12
C ASP A 49 -19.71 -3.23 19.91
N VAL A 50 -19.57 -4.46 19.41
CA VAL A 50 -18.83 -4.75 18.17
C VAL A 50 -19.45 -3.96 17.01
N PRO A 51 -18.64 -3.26 16.16
CA PRO A 51 -19.17 -2.53 15.01
C PRO A 51 -20.02 -3.44 14.13
N SER A 52 -21.14 -2.95 13.59
CA SER A 52 -21.93 -3.73 12.63
C SER A 52 -21.20 -3.94 11.30
N SER A 53 -20.32 -3.00 10.95
CA SER A 53 -19.48 -3.08 9.76
C SER A 53 -18.12 -2.41 9.96
N VAL A 54 -17.13 -2.87 9.20
CA VAL A 54 -15.76 -2.37 9.21
C VAL A 54 -15.28 -2.12 7.79
N VAL A 55 -14.88 -0.89 7.51
CA VAL A 55 -14.28 -0.48 6.22
C VAL A 55 -12.77 -0.35 6.37
N ILE A 56 -12.04 -1.12 5.57
CA ILE A 56 -10.58 -1.21 5.55
C ILE A 56 -10.09 -0.67 4.20
N ALA A 57 -9.17 0.29 4.21
CA ALA A 57 -8.53 0.80 3.00
C ALA A 57 -7.03 0.49 2.97
N ASP A 58 -6.51 0.02 1.84
CA ASP A 58 -5.07 -0.03 1.55
C ASP A 58 -4.69 1.04 0.53
N LEU A 59 -3.87 2.01 0.95
CA LEU A 59 -3.45 3.15 0.13
C LEU A 59 -2.09 2.87 -0.53
N GLY A 60 -2.12 2.67 -1.84
CA GLY A 60 -0.98 2.25 -2.66
C GLY A 60 -0.78 0.73 -2.61
N CYS A 61 -1.80 -0.02 -3.04
CA CYS A 61 -1.81 -1.48 -3.00
C CYS A 61 -0.91 -2.13 -4.07
N SER A 62 -0.56 -1.40 -5.14
CA SER A 62 0.10 -1.91 -6.34
C SER A 62 -0.65 -3.11 -6.92
N PHE A 63 0.05 -4.14 -7.39
CA PHE A 63 -0.53 -5.38 -7.90
C PHE A 63 0.33 -6.59 -7.53
N GLY A 64 -0.17 -7.78 -7.86
CA GLY A 64 0.52 -9.05 -7.60
C GLY A 64 0.37 -9.54 -6.15
N PRO A 65 1.28 -10.39 -5.66
CA PRO A 65 1.08 -11.14 -4.42
C PRO A 65 1.00 -10.28 -3.16
N ASN A 66 1.48 -9.04 -3.22
CA ASN A 66 1.49 -8.13 -2.06
C ASN A 66 0.23 -7.25 -1.96
N ALA A 67 -0.59 -7.19 -3.01
CA ALA A 67 -1.74 -6.29 -3.06
C ALA A 67 -2.81 -6.61 -2.00
N LEU A 68 -2.84 -7.84 -1.50
CA LEU A 68 -3.77 -8.27 -0.46
C LEU A 68 -3.14 -8.42 0.92
N GLY A 69 -1.81 -8.35 1.05
CA GLY A 69 -1.10 -8.79 2.25
C GLY A 69 -1.56 -8.10 3.53
N LEU A 70 -1.75 -6.77 3.47
CA LEU A 70 -2.19 -5.96 4.60
C LEU A 70 -3.65 -6.23 4.95
N VAL A 71 -4.55 -6.19 3.95
CA VAL A 71 -5.99 -6.34 4.16
C VAL A 71 -6.37 -7.76 4.56
N SER A 72 -5.71 -8.79 4.01
CA SER A 72 -5.89 -10.17 4.45
C SER A 72 -5.51 -10.35 5.91
N THR A 73 -4.41 -9.73 6.36
CA THR A 73 -4.02 -9.76 7.77
C THR A 73 -5.10 -9.11 8.65
N ALA A 74 -5.63 -7.96 8.25
CA ALA A 74 -6.68 -7.28 9.00
C ALA A 74 -7.98 -8.09 9.06
N VAL A 75 -8.44 -8.65 7.93
CA VAL A 75 -9.63 -9.51 7.86
C VAL A 75 -9.48 -10.75 8.75
N SER A 76 -8.33 -11.42 8.68
CA SER A 76 -8.04 -12.56 9.56
C SER A 76 -8.03 -12.17 11.04
N ALA A 77 -7.45 -11.02 11.38
CA ALA A 77 -7.42 -10.54 12.76
C ALA A 77 -8.82 -10.23 13.30
N ILE A 78 -9.70 -9.64 12.48
CA ILE A 78 -11.10 -9.38 12.85
C ILE A 78 -11.83 -10.71 13.12
N SER A 79 -11.76 -11.65 12.18
CA SER A 79 -12.41 -12.96 12.33
C SER A 79 -11.91 -13.72 13.56
N GLN A 80 -10.59 -13.74 13.77
CA GLN A 80 -9.99 -14.37 14.95
C GLN A 80 -10.45 -13.70 16.25
N HIS A 81 -10.51 -12.37 16.30
CA HIS A 81 -10.95 -11.61 17.46
C HIS A 81 -12.40 -11.96 17.85
N CYS A 82 -13.31 -11.97 16.86
CA CYS A 82 -14.73 -12.30 17.06
C CYS A 82 -14.90 -13.75 17.50
N SER A 83 -14.20 -14.70 16.85
CA SER A 83 -14.22 -16.12 17.20
C SER A 83 -13.78 -16.37 18.65
N LEU A 84 -12.68 -15.76 19.09
CA LEU A 84 -12.18 -15.88 20.47
C LEU A 84 -13.15 -15.33 21.52
N ARG A 85 -13.89 -14.27 21.20
CA ARG A 85 -14.90 -13.67 22.10
C ARG A 85 -16.31 -14.21 21.91
N LYS A 86 -16.50 -15.16 20.98
CA LYS A 86 -17.83 -15.69 20.59
C LYS A 86 -18.82 -14.58 20.23
N GLN A 87 -18.33 -13.54 19.56
CA GLN A 87 -19.11 -12.42 19.08
C GLN A 87 -19.50 -12.61 17.61
N ALA A 88 -20.57 -11.95 17.19
CA ALA A 88 -20.92 -11.88 15.77
C ALA A 88 -19.84 -11.13 14.99
N GLU A 89 -19.50 -11.62 13.80
CA GLU A 89 -18.55 -10.93 12.93
C GLU A 89 -19.22 -9.74 12.21
N PRO A 90 -18.52 -8.59 12.09
CA PRO A 90 -19.01 -7.45 11.33
C PRO A 90 -19.02 -7.75 9.83
N GLU A 91 -19.87 -7.06 9.07
CA GLU A 91 -19.68 -6.97 7.62
C GLU A 91 -18.37 -6.24 7.31
N ILE A 92 -17.58 -6.74 6.37
CA ILE A 92 -16.28 -6.16 6.06
C ILE A 92 -16.29 -5.61 4.64
N CYS A 93 -15.82 -4.37 4.47
CA CYS A 93 -15.56 -3.76 3.17
C CYS A 93 -14.07 -3.49 2.99
N VAL A 94 -13.44 -4.12 2.00
CA VAL A 94 -12.03 -3.90 1.65
C VAL A 94 -11.93 -3.01 0.42
N LEU A 95 -11.24 -1.89 0.54
CA LEU A 95 -11.04 -0.90 -0.51
C LEU A 95 -9.55 -0.82 -0.86
N LEU A 96 -9.19 -1.18 -2.08
CA LEU A 96 -7.81 -1.09 -2.56
C LEU A 96 -7.63 0.15 -3.43
N ASN A 97 -6.74 1.03 -3.01
CA ASN A 97 -6.40 2.25 -3.72
C ASN A 97 -5.01 2.18 -4.36
N ASP A 98 -4.92 2.70 -5.57
CA ASP A 98 -3.64 3.06 -6.21
C ASP A 98 -3.89 4.15 -7.28
N LEU A 99 -2.83 4.62 -7.94
CA LEU A 99 -2.92 5.54 -9.06
C LEU A 99 -3.64 4.88 -10.27
N PRO A 100 -4.32 5.66 -11.13
CA PRO A 100 -5.05 5.12 -12.29
C PRO A 100 -4.21 4.29 -13.26
N SER A 101 -2.88 4.48 -13.28
CA SER A 101 -1.93 3.72 -14.10
C SER A 101 -1.60 2.33 -13.56
N ASN A 102 -2.09 1.94 -12.38
CA ASN A 102 -1.87 0.61 -11.82
C ASN A 102 -2.64 -0.48 -12.59
N ASP A 103 -2.21 -1.73 -12.45
CA ASP A 103 -2.90 -2.88 -13.05
C ASP A 103 -4.09 -3.34 -12.19
N PHE A 104 -5.17 -2.56 -12.24
CA PHE A 104 -6.40 -2.88 -11.53
C PHE A 104 -7.11 -4.13 -12.04
N ASN A 105 -6.81 -4.61 -13.25
CA ASN A 105 -7.35 -5.88 -13.73
C ASN A 105 -6.80 -7.05 -12.90
N SER A 106 -5.49 -7.04 -12.62
CA SER A 106 -4.87 -8.01 -11.72
C SER A 106 -5.40 -7.87 -10.30
N VAL A 107 -5.57 -6.64 -9.80
CA VAL A 107 -6.14 -6.38 -8.47
C VAL A 107 -7.57 -6.92 -8.35
N ALA A 108 -8.42 -6.70 -9.35
CA ALA A 108 -9.80 -7.19 -9.36
C ALA A 108 -9.85 -8.73 -9.26
N LYS A 109 -8.97 -9.44 -9.98
CA LYS A 109 -8.86 -10.90 -9.88
C LYS A 109 -8.43 -11.35 -8.48
N SER A 110 -7.47 -10.64 -7.87
CA SER A 110 -7.04 -10.91 -6.50
C SER A 110 -8.18 -10.67 -5.50
N LEU A 111 -8.96 -9.60 -5.64
CA LEU A 111 -10.11 -9.32 -4.76
C LEU A 111 -11.18 -10.41 -4.83
N VAL A 112 -11.49 -10.91 -6.04
CA VAL A 112 -12.41 -12.06 -6.20
C VAL A 112 -11.88 -13.30 -5.47
N ALA A 113 -10.58 -13.58 -5.59
CA ALA A 113 -9.96 -14.69 -4.87
C ALA A 113 -10.01 -14.49 -3.34
N LEU A 114 -9.86 -13.26 -2.85
CA LEU A 114 -10.00 -12.93 -1.43
C LEU A 114 -11.42 -13.23 -0.92
N GLN A 115 -12.44 -12.85 -1.68
CA GLN A 115 -13.85 -13.12 -1.32
C GLN A 115 -14.14 -14.62 -1.26
N GLN A 116 -13.63 -15.39 -2.22
CA GLN A 116 -13.83 -16.84 -2.28
C GLN A 116 -13.11 -17.61 -1.16
N ASN A 117 -11.98 -17.08 -0.69
CA ASN A 117 -11.15 -17.71 0.34
C ASN A 117 -11.18 -16.94 1.67
N SER A 118 -12.22 -16.11 1.88
CA SER A 118 -12.31 -15.27 3.07
C SER A 118 -12.38 -16.13 4.33
N PRO A 119 -11.58 -15.82 5.37
CA PRO A 119 -11.71 -16.49 6.65
C PRO A 119 -12.94 -16.02 7.44
N SER A 120 -13.51 -14.86 7.07
CA SER A 120 -14.70 -14.29 7.68
C SER A 120 -15.95 -15.05 7.22
N SER A 121 -16.78 -15.43 8.18
CA SER A 121 -18.13 -15.97 7.99
C SER A 121 -19.16 -14.89 7.63
N ALA A 122 -18.89 -13.62 7.98
CA ALA A 122 -19.68 -12.47 7.57
C ALA A 122 -19.39 -12.03 6.12
N ALA A 123 -20.27 -11.18 5.57
CA ALA A 123 -20.15 -10.65 4.22
C ALA A 123 -18.84 -9.87 4.01
N LEU A 124 -18.09 -10.21 2.95
CA LEU A 124 -16.90 -9.50 2.52
C LEU A 124 -17.14 -8.78 1.18
N LEU A 125 -17.34 -7.47 1.25
CA LEU A 125 -17.39 -6.59 0.09
C LEU A 125 -15.98 -6.15 -0.28
N THR A 126 -15.74 -6.01 -1.59
CA THR A 126 -14.46 -5.52 -2.10
C THR A 126 -14.67 -4.40 -3.11
N GLY A 127 -13.73 -3.46 -3.16
CA GLY A 127 -13.78 -2.32 -4.06
C GLY A 127 -12.40 -1.85 -4.45
N ILE A 128 -12.34 -1.18 -5.59
CA ILE A 128 -11.15 -0.52 -6.12
C ILE A 128 -11.41 0.97 -6.14
N VAL A 129 -10.45 1.76 -5.64
CA VAL A 129 -10.55 3.22 -5.55
C VAL A 129 -9.38 3.83 -6.30
N PRO A 130 -9.50 4.11 -7.62
CA PRO A 130 -8.42 4.68 -8.40
C PRO A 130 -8.24 6.17 -8.08
N GLY A 131 -7.01 6.59 -7.80
CA GLY A 131 -6.69 7.99 -7.55
C GLY A 131 -5.48 8.17 -6.63
N SER A 132 -4.96 9.40 -6.58
CA SER A 132 -3.88 9.74 -5.65
C SER A 132 -4.43 9.92 -4.23
N PHE A 133 -3.85 9.22 -3.25
CA PHE A 133 -4.15 9.41 -1.83
C PHE A 133 -3.67 10.76 -1.26
N TYR A 134 -2.96 11.59 -2.05
CA TYR A 134 -2.72 13.00 -1.71
C TYR A 134 -3.92 13.90 -1.99
N LYS A 135 -5.04 13.33 -2.46
CA LYS A 135 -6.33 13.99 -2.63
C LYS A 135 -7.39 13.20 -1.89
N ARG A 136 -8.56 13.81 -1.70
CA ARG A 136 -9.71 13.13 -1.11
C ARG A 136 -10.17 11.97 -2.01
N LEU A 137 -10.16 10.76 -1.46
CA LEU A 137 -10.63 9.54 -2.12
C LEU A 137 -11.96 9.03 -1.55
N PHE A 138 -12.24 9.35 -0.30
CA PHE A 138 -13.38 8.83 0.46
C PHE A 138 -14.23 9.96 1.03
N THR A 139 -15.48 9.64 1.35
CA THR A 139 -16.35 10.54 2.11
C THR A 139 -15.84 10.67 3.54
N SER A 140 -16.25 11.73 4.23
CA SER A 140 -15.88 11.90 5.64
C SER A 140 -16.50 10.78 6.49
N ASN A 141 -15.76 10.31 7.49
CA ASN A 141 -16.19 9.29 8.47
C ASN A 141 -16.58 7.93 7.87
N SER A 142 -16.00 7.54 6.73
CA SER A 142 -16.36 6.29 6.04
C SER A 142 -15.34 5.16 6.20
N LEU A 143 -14.22 5.38 6.90
CA LEU A 143 -13.13 4.41 7.06
C LEU A 143 -12.90 4.11 8.54
N ASN A 144 -12.70 2.83 8.87
CA ASN A 144 -12.39 2.39 10.22
C ASN A 144 -10.90 2.05 10.38
N LEU A 145 -10.27 1.50 9.33
CA LEU A 145 -8.86 1.14 9.32
C LEU A 145 -8.21 1.55 8.00
N VAL A 146 -7.07 2.23 8.08
CA VAL A 146 -6.27 2.62 6.91
C VAL A 146 -4.89 1.99 7.02
N LEU A 147 -4.48 1.31 5.95
CA LEU A 147 -3.21 0.62 5.81
C LEU A 147 -2.46 1.23 4.63
N SER A 148 -1.14 1.28 4.72
CA SER A 148 -0.27 1.66 3.61
C SER A 148 1.13 1.13 3.87
N SER A 149 1.75 0.54 2.85
CA SER A 149 3.12 0.02 2.94
C SER A 149 3.91 0.40 1.69
N ASN A 150 5.07 1.02 1.88
CA ASN A 150 5.98 1.41 0.80
C ASN A 150 5.39 2.36 -0.26
N SER A 151 4.44 3.21 0.12
CA SER A 151 3.75 4.13 -0.81
C SER A 151 3.89 5.61 -0.42
N LEU A 152 3.92 5.93 0.87
CA LEU A 152 3.99 7.32 1.38
C LEU A 152 5.30 8.06 1.08
N HIS A 153 6.38 7.35 0.76
CA HIS A 153 7.66 7.99 0.40
C HIS A 153 7.65 8.62 -0.99
N TRP A 154 6.67 8.29 -1.85
CA TRP A 154 6.54 8.86 -3.19
C TRP A 154 5.88 10.24 -3.11
N LEU A 155 6.59 11.28 -3.52
CA LEU A 155 6.12 12.66 -3.46
C LEU A 155 5.14 13.00 -4.59
N SER A 156 4.16 13.85 -4.30
CA SER A 156 3.35 14.47 -5.33
C SER A 156 4.14 15.56 -6.08
N GLN A 157 3.82 15.81 -7.36
CA GLN A 157 4.51 16.82 -8.16
C GLN A 157 4.43 18.24 -7.61
N GLY A 158 3.40 18.55 -6.82
CA GLY A 158 3.27 19.86 -6.18
C GLY A 158 4.40 20.16 -5.18
N PHE A 159 5.15 19.14 -4.75
CA PHE A 159 6.29 19.27 -3.83
C PHE A 159 7.64 19.38 -4.54
N ILE A 160 7.69 19.31 -5.89
CA ILE A 160 8.94 19.26 -6.66
C ILE A 160 8.96 20.41 -7.67
N ARG A 161 10.07 21.17 -7.67
CA ARG A 161 10.28 22.26 -8.64
C ARG A 161 10.36 21.70 -10.06
N ARG A 162 9.78 22.41 -11.03
CA ARG A 162 9.69 21.95 -12.43
C ARG A 162 11.08 21.68 -13.03
N GLU A 163 12.05 22.51 -12.69
CA GLU A 163 13.43 22.40 -13.16
C GLU A 163 14.09 21.09 -12.69
N MET A 164 13.73 20.61 -11.50
CA MET A 164 14.22 19.33 -10.97
C MET A 164 13.61 18.14 -11.72
N VAL A 165 12.34 18.26 -12.11
CA VAL A 165 11.67 17.23 -12.94
C VAL A 165 12.33 17.12 -14.30
N ASP A 166 12.76 18.26 -14.86
CA ASP A 166 13.43 18.33 -16.17
C ASP A 166 14.88 17.81 -16.10
N SER A 167 15.54 17.80 -14.93
CA SER A 167 16.91 17.30 -14.72
C SER A 167 17.01 15.85 -14.18
N PHE A 168 15.95 15.05 -14.32
CA PHE A 168 15.77 13.72 -13.73
C PHE A 168 15.86 13.72 -12.19
N TYR A 169 14.74 14.02 -11.54
CA TYR A 169 14.55 13.86 -10.10
C TYR A 169 13.61 12.70 -9.80
N VAL A 170 14.03 11.78 -8.93
CA VAL A 170 13.16 10.73 -8.40
C VAL A 170 12.31 11.35 -7.29
N PRO A 171 10.97 11.38 -7.43
CA PRO A 171 10.06 12.03 -6.50
C PRO A 171 9.90 11.18 -5.24
N MET A 172 10.97 11.01 -4.46
CA MET A 172 11.01 10.17 -3.29
C MET A 172 11.66 10.91 -2.13
N HIS A 173 11.03 10.83 -0.95
CA HIS A 173 11.59 11.31 0.29
C HIS A 173 11.57 10.20 1.34
N ALA A 174 12.68 10.02 2.04
CA ALA A 174 12.80 9.05 3.12
C ALA A 174 12.93 9.82 4.44
N PRO A 175 11.81 10.13 5.12
CA PRO A 175 11.84 10.97 6.31
C PRO A 175 12.52 10.25 7.47
N SER A 176 13.16 11.03 8.35
CA SER A 176 13.60 10.51 9.65
C SER A 176 12.40 10.28 10.58
N ASN A 177 12.58 9.48 11.64
CA ASN A 177 11.56 9.31 12.66
C ASN A 177 11.15 10.64 13.32
N ASN A 178 12.12 11.52 13.60
CA ASN A 178 11.87 12.84 14.20
C ASN A 178 11.08 13.74 13.26
N GLU A 179 11.40 13.71 11.96
CA GLU A 179 10.68 14.46 10.94
C GLU A 179 9.23 13.96 10.81
N LEU A 180 9.03 12.63 10.73
CA LEU A 180 7.69 12.05 10.66
C LEU A 180 6.86 12.37 11.90
N SER A 181 7.43 12.23 13.10
CA SER A 181 6.76 12.60 14.35
C SER A 181 6.36 14.07 14.34
N LYS A 182 7.28 14.97 13.96
CA LYS A 182 6.99 16.39 13.88
C LYS A 182 5.87 16.71 12.89
N ILE A 183 5.84 16.08 11.72
CA ILE A 183 4.77 16.30 10.73
C ILE A 183 3.41 15.88 11.29
N ILE A 184 3.33 14.73 11.97
CA ILE A 184 2.08 14.23 12.56
C ILE A 184 1.62 15.15 13.70
N ASP A 185 2.55 15.57 14.56
CA ASP A 185 2.26 16.45 15.70
C ASP A 185 1.85 17.87 15.24
N ASP A 186 2.52 18.42 14.22
CA ASP A 186 2.22 19.74 13.65
C ASP A 186 0.85 19.75 12.93
N GLU A 187 0.42 18.63 12.32
CA GLU A 187 -0.89 18.50 11.67
C GLU A 187 -2.03 18.32 12.70
N GLY A 188 -1.82 17.47 13.71
CA GLY A 188 -2.66 17.42 14.92
C GLY A 188 -3.94 16.58 14.85
N SER A 189 -4.31 15.98 13.71
CA SER A 189 -5.50 15.12 13.60
C SER A 189 -5.27 13.69 14.09
N PHE A 190 -4.02 13.24 14.14
CA PHE A 190 -3.65 11.88 14.53
C PHE A 190 -2.71 11.84 15.74
N LYS A 191 -2.83 10.79 16.55
CA LYS A 191 -1.90 10.48 17.63
C LYS A 191 -1.05 9.27 17.28
N ILE A 192 0.24 9.36 17.55
CA ILE A 192 1.16 8.23 17.35
C ILE A 192 0.98 7.26 18.53
N SER A 193 0.38 6.09 18.25
CA SER A 193 0.28 5.01 19.24
C SER A 193 1.58 4.22 19.36
N LYS A 194 2.28 4.00 18.23
CA LYS A 194 3.53 3.25 18.17
C LYS A 194 4.34 3.66 16.93
N LEU A 195 5.64 3.89 17.12
CA LEU A 195 6.60 4.16 16.04
C LEU A 195 7.81 3.25 16.20
N GLN A 196 8.19 2.53 15.14
CA GLN A 196 9.37 1.66 15.13
C GLN A 196 10.11 1.76 13.81
N VAL A 197 11.44 1.79 13.89
CA VAL A 197 12.33 1.80 12.74
C VAL A 197 13.01 0.43 12.63
N HIS A 198 13.01 -0.12 11.42
CA HIS A 198 13.65 -1.39 11.12
C HIS A 198 14.61 -1.20 9.96
N GLU A 199 15.73 -1.93 9.96
CA GLU A 199 16.57 -2.01 8.77
C GLU A 199 15.77 -2.61 7.61
N LEU A 200 15.92 -2.02 6.42
CA LEU A 200 15.21 -2.41 5.21
C LEU A 200 15.28 -3.93 5.00
N MET A 201 16.49 -4.48 5.14
CA MET A 201 16.74 -5.88 4.84
C MET A 201 16.67 -6.81 6.05
N HIS A 202 16.34 -6.33 7.25
CA HIS A 202 16.58 -7.00 8.54
C HIS A 202 16.48 -8.54 8.53
N GLY A 203 15.40 -9.25 8.84
CA GLY A 203 15.42 -10.73 8.87
C GLY A 203 15.49 -11.47 7.52
N MET A 204 16.04 -10.89 6.43
CA MET A 204 16.16 -11.60 5.14
C MET A 204 17.43 -12.44 5.05
N ASP A 205 17.31 -13.62 4.44
CA ASP A 205 18.43 -14.49 4.13
C ASP A 205 19.46 -13.77 3.23
N LYS A 206 20.68 -13.60 3.74
CA LYS A 206 21.78 -12.95 3.01
C LYS A 206 22.13 -13.68 1.71
N GLY A 207 21.97 -15.01 1.66
CA GLY A 207 22.18 -15.80 0.43
C GLY A 207 21.15 -15.49 -0.66
N SER A 208 19.99 -14.96 -0.27
CA SER A 208 18.94 -14.53 -1.18
C SER A 208 19.17 -13.13 -1.75
N ILE A 209 20.10 -12.34 -1.20
CA ILE A 209 20.43 -10.97 -1.62
C ILE A 209 21.65 -11.02 -2.56
N THR A 210 21.40 -11.16 -3.86
CA THR A 210 22.46 -11.07 -4.88
C THR A 210 22.38 -9.75 -5.63
N SER A 211 23.51 -9.27 -6.16
CA SER A 211 23.56 -8.06 -6.99
C SER A 211 22.56 -8.12 -8.15
N LYS A 212 22.43 -9.28 -8.80
CA LYS A 212 21.44 -9.52 -9.87
C LYS A 212 20.00 -9.33 -9.37
N LYS A 213 19.62 -9.94 -8.25
CA LYS A 213 18.25 -9.82 -7.70
C LYS A 213 17.96 -8.38 -7.24
N THR A 214 18.93 -7.72 -6.62
CA THR A 214 18.82 -6.31 -6.23
C THR A 214 18.61 -5.42 -7.44
N ALA A 215 19.41 -5.61 -8.51
CA ALA A 215 19.26 -4.85 -9.75
C ALA A 215 17.86 -5.03 -10.35
N ILE A 216 17.36 -6.27 -10.43
CA ILE A 216 16.01 -6.54 -10.95
C ILE A 216 14.93 -5.89 -10.07
N ALA A 217 15.06 -5.94 -8.75
CA ALA A 217 14.10 -5.30 -7.83
C ALA A 217 14.09 -3.77 -7.99
N VAL A 218 15.26 -3.14 -8.14
CA VAL A 218 15.38 -1.70 -8.44
C VAL A 218 14.73 -1.39 -9.79
N THR A 219 15.00 -2.19 -10.82
CA THR A 219 14.35 -2.07 -12.14
C THR A 219 12.83 -2.16 -12.02
N ALA A 220 12.30 -3.10 -11.25
CA ALA A 220 10.87 -3.28 -11.07
C ALA A 220 10.16 -2.06 -10.44
N ILE A 221 10.90 -1.24 -9.68
CA ILE A 221 10.40 -0.03 -9.01
C ILE A 221 10.59 1.21 -9.89
N PHE A 222 11.80 1.39 -10.44
CA PHE A 222 12.22 2.65 -11.05
C PHE A 222 12.21 2.67 -12.57
N GLU A 223 12.12 1.52 -13.25
CA GLU A 223 12.10 1.52 -14.72
C GLU A 223 10.99 2.38 -15.31
N PRO A 224 9.73 2.34 -14.83
CA PRO A 224 8.66 3.16 -15.43
C PRO A 224 8.98 4.65 -15.42
N ILE A 225 9.51 5.18 -14.31
CA ILE A 225 9.86 6.60 -14.20
C ILE A 225 11.11 6.95 -15.03
N ILE A 226 12.11 6.06 -15.08
CA ILE A 226 13.32 6.25 -15.90
C ILE A 226 12.94 6.28 -17.38
N VAL A 227 12.18 5.29 -17.85
CA VAL A 227 11.73 5.19 -19.25
C VAL A 227 10.91 6.41 -19.64
N GLN A 228 9.99 6.85 -18.77
CA GLN A 228 9.17 8.03 -19.03
C GLN A 228 10.02 9.31 -19.17
N HIS A 229 11.10 9.44 -18.39
CA HIS A 229 11.95 10.63 -18.43
C HIS A 229 12.89 10.62 -19.65
N PHE A 230 13.58 9.51 -19.89
CA PHE A 230 14.65 9.43 -20.88
C PHE A 230 14.20 8.98 -22.28
N THR A 231 12.99 8.42 -22.43
CA THR A 231 12.48 8.04 -23.75
C THR A 231 11.71 9.21 -24.35
N PRO A 232 12.14 9.75 -25.51
CA PRO A 232 11.38 10.79 -26.19
C PRO A 232 9.98 10.27 -26.52
N LEU A 233 8.96 11.06 -26.21
CA LEU A 233 7.64 10.89 -26.83
C LEU A 233 7.89 10.88 -28.34
N ARG A 234 7.59 9.76 -29.03
CA ARG A 234 7.51 9.78 -30.49
C ARG A 234 6.51 10.87 -30.84
N ARG A 235 6.99 12.01 -31.35
CA ARG A 235 6.13 13.00 -32.00
C ARG A 235 5.57 12.28 -33.22
N THR A 236 4.38 11.72 -33.09
CA THR A 236 3.51 11.45 -34.23
C THR A 236 3.21 12.81 -34.84
N TYR A 237 4.01 13.21 -35.83
CA TYR A 237 3.58 14.21 -36.78
C TYR A 237 2.43 13.55 -37.55
N ALA A 238 1.21 14.04 -37.30
CA ALA A 238 0.08 13.83 -38.19
C ALA A 238 0.24 14.73 -39.41
#